data_AF-A0A7K3DSP9-F1
#
_entry.id   AF-A0A7K3DSP9-F1
#
_cell.length_a   1.000
_cell.length_b   1.000
_cell.length_c   1.000
_cell.angle_alpha   90.00
_cell.angle_beta   90.00
_cell.angle_gamma   90.00
#
_symmetry.space_group_name_H-M   'P 1'
#
loop_
_entity.id
_entity.type
_entity.pdbx_description
1 polymer ?
#
loop_
_entity_poly.entity_id
_entity_poly.type
_entity_poly.pdbx_seq_one_letter_code
_entity_poly.pdbx_strand_id
1 'polypeptide(L)'
;YFKDLGVEFVEGKKSDEWGFWEFLSWENADKYHADLIMLDNRSASMSREELAQKPTFASLPAVKAGQITPWAMEERYSYAGYGPVLERLADAINRSKRLTS
;
A
#
# COMPACT_ATOMS: atom_id res chain seq x y z
N TYR A 1 -5.85 14.19 -0.11
CA TYR A 1 -6.09 14.09 1.35
C TYR A 1 -4.87 13.59 2.12
N PHE A 2 -4.46 12.31 2.03
CA PHE A 2 -3.30 11.83 2.83
C PHE A 2 -1.98 12.55 2.52
N LYS A 3 -1.73 12.87 1.25
CA LYS A 3 -0.57 13.68 0.83
C LYS A 3 -0.62 15.09 1.44
N ASP A 4 -1.81 15.68 1.57
CA ASP A 4 -2.02 17.00 2.18
C ASP A 4 -1.77 16.98 3.70
N LEU A 5 -1.86 15.81 4.32
CA LEU A 5 -1.52 15.58 5.73
C LEU A 5 -0.02 15.31 5.96
N GLY A 6 0.81 15.42 4.91
CA GLY A 6 2.27 15.26 5.00
C GLY A 6 2.77 13.81 4.85
N VAL A 7 1.91 12.88 4.43
CA VAL A 7 2.33 11.52 4.11
C VAL A 7 3.05 11.52 2.76
N GLU A 8 4.29 11.04 2.74
CA GLU A 8 5.03 10.82 1.51
C GLU A 8 4.49 9.57 0.80
N PHE A 9 4.06 9.73 -0.46
CA PHE A 9 3.62 8.63 -1.30
C PHE A 9 4.67 8.34 -2.36
N VAL A 10 4.88 7.05 -2.63
CA VAL A 10 5.59 6.60 -3.82
C VAL A 10 4.71 6.92 -5.03
N GLU A 11 5.23 7.75 -5.94
CA GLU A 11 4.53 8.12 -7.16
C GLU A 11 5.01 7.28 -8.35
N GLY A 12 4.08 6.58 -8.98
CA GLY A 12 4.33 5.87 -10.23
C GLY A 12 4.65 6.84 -11.38
N LYS A 13 5.55 6.45 -12.28
CA LYS A 13 5.97 7.28 -13.42
C LYS A 13 5.08 7.13 -14.64
N LYS A 14 4.31 6.04 -14.72
CA LYS A 14 3.37 5.75 -15.80
C LYS A 14 2.06 5.33 -15.21
N SER A 15 1.05 6.17 -15.37
CA SER A 15 -0.30 5.83 -14.99
C SER A 15 -1.07 5.32 -16.21
N ASP A 16 -2.14 4.57 -16.00
CA ASP A 16 -3.07 4.19 -17.07
C ASP A 16 -3.75 5.42 -17.71
N GLU A 17 -4.61 5.22 -18.72
CA GLU A 17 -5.33 6.33 -19.38
C GLU A 17 -6.12 7.22 -18.41
N TRP A 18 -6.42 6.69 -17.22
CA TRP A 18 -7.20 7.35 -16.17
C TRP A 18 -6.35 8.00 -15.09
N GLY A 19 -5.03 7.78 -15.08
CA GLY A 19 -4.14 8.47 -14.17
C GLY A 19 -4.08 7.88 -12.76
N PHE A 20 -4.69 6.73 -12.49
CA PHE A 20 -4.87 6.26 -11.11
C PHE A 20 -3.76 5.34 -10.56
N TRP A 21 -3.12 4.48 -11.37
CA TRP A 21 -2.08 3.55 -10.91
C TRP A 21 -1.09 3.15 -12.01
N GLU A 22 0.12 2.75 -11.61
CA GLU A 22 1.13 2.15 -12.49
C GLU A 22 1.03 0.62 -12.46
N PHE A 23 0.97 -0.02 -13.63
CA PHE A 23 1.09 -1.46 -13.75
C PHE A 23 2.57 -1.86 -13.72
N LEU A 24 2.95 -2.64 -12.70
CA LEU A 24 4.26 -3.27 -12.60
C LEU A 24 4.10 -4.78 -12.78
N SER A 25 4.98 -5.38 -13.57
CA SER A 25 5.15 -6.82 -13.58
C SER A 25 5.86 -7.29 -12.30
N TRP A 26 5.69 -8.56 -11.94
CA TRP A 26 6.22 -9.09 -10.67
C TRP A 26 7.74 -8.96 -10.56
N GLU A 27 8.46 -9.08 -11.66
CA GLU A 27 9.91 -8.89 -11.72
C GLU A 27 10.37 -7.45 -11.47
N ASN A 28 9.46 -6.47 -11.55
CA ASN A 28 9.72 -5.05 -11.31
C ASN A 28 9.00 -4.53 -10.05
N ALA A 29 8.48 -5.41 -9.20
CA ALA A 29 7.73 -5.03 -8.00
C ALA A 29 8.60 -4.28 -6.95
N ASP A 30 9.94 -4.37 -7.08
CA ASP A 30 10.93 -3.68 -6.26
C ASP A 30 11.40 -2.33 -6.84
N LYS A 31 10.82 -1.90 -7.98
CA LYS A 31 11.19 -0.66 -8.69
C LYS A 31 11.16 0.58 -7.81
N TYR A 32 10.28 0.60 -6.82
CA TYR A 32 10.16 1.70 -5.87
C TYR A 32 10.35 1.20 -4.45
N HIS A 33 11.27 1.83 -3.72
CA HIS A 33 11.42 1.61 -2.29
C HIS A 33 10.15 2.08 -1.57
N ALA A 34 9.61 1.22 -0.70
CA ALA A 34 8.48 1.54 0.15
C ALA A 34 8.76 1.03 1.57
N ASP A 35 8.54 1.91 2.54
CA ASP A 35 8.61 1.55 3.97
C ASP A 35 7.30 0.90 4.43
N LEU A 36 6.17 1.36 3.92
CA LEU A 36 4.83 0.83 4.23
C LEU A 36 4.10 0.50 2.93
N ILE A 37 3.53 -0.70 2.84
CA ILE A 37 2.72 -1.13 1.70
C ILE A 37 1.24 -1.12 2.08
N MET A 38 0.42 -0.48 1.26
CA MET A 38 -1.03 -0.55 1.36
C MET A 38 -1.57 -1.60 0.37
N LEU A 39 -2.24 -2.65 0.84
CA LEU A 39 -2.80 -3.71 0.00
C LEU A 39 -4.31 -3.58 -0.15
N ASP A 40 -4.80 -3.62 -1.39
CA ASP A 40 -6.24 -3.61 -1.67
C ASP A 40 -6.95 -4.76 -0.93
N ASN A 41 -7.99 -4.40 -0.16
CA ASN A 41 -8.72 -5.32 0.70
C ASN A 41 -9.99 -5.90 0.08
N ARG A 42 -10.26 -5.60 -1.20
CA ARG A 42 -11.42 -6.15 -1.92
C ARG A 42 -11.21 -7.62 -2.24
N SER A 43 -12.31 -8.37 -2.28
CA SER A 43 -12.30 -9.81 -2.58
C SER A 43 -11.84 -10.16 -3.99
N ALA A 44 -11.89 -9.20 -4.93
CA ALA A 44 -11.39 -9.35 -6.29
C ALA A 44 -9.85 -9.22 -6.39
N SER A 45 -9.19 -8.75 -5.32
CA SER A 45 -7.74 -8.57 -5.25
C SER A 45 -7.08 -9.84 -4.70
N MET A 46 -5.82 -10.09 -5.06
CA MET A 46 -5.05 -11.18 -4.48
C MET A 46 -4.92 -11.00 -2.96
N SER A 47 -5.13 -12.08 -2.21
CA SER A 47 -4.93 -12.09 -0.77
C SER A 47 -3.45 -11.92 -0.41
N ARG A 48 -3.17 -11.56 0.84
CA ARG A 48 -1.80 -11.46 1.34
C ARG A 48 -1.08 -12.81 1.24
N GLU A 49 -1.80 -13.91 1.47
CA GLU A 49 -1.27 -15.27 1.40
C GLU A 49 -0.89 -15.63 -0.04
N GLU A 50 -1.68 -15.22 -1.02
CA GLU A 50 -1.39 -15.43 -2.45
C GLU A 50 -0.22 -14.56 -2.91
N LEU A 51 -0.15 -13.31 -2.43
CA LEU A 51 0.96 -12.39 -2.71
C LEU A 51 2.27 -12.88 -2.11
N ALA A 52 2.24 -13.48 -0.92
CA ALA A 52 3.42 -14.04 -0.26
C ALA A 52 4.05 -15.21 -1.06
N GLN A 53 3.30 -15.84 -1.97
CA GLN A 53 3.84 -16.87 -2.87
C GLN A 53 4.67 -16.27 -4.03
N LYS A 54 4.64 -14.95 -4.25
CA LYS A 54 5.45 -14.27 -5.26
C LYS A 54 6.82 -13.92 -4.66
N PRO A 55 7.93 -14.51 -5.14
CA PRO A 55 9.24 -14.31 -4.53
C PRO A 55 9.68 -12.84 -4.45
N THR A 56 9.35 -12.06 -5.48
CA THR A 56 9.67 -10.63 -5.55
C THR A 56 8.83 -9.78 -4.60
N PHE A 57 7.59 -10.16 -4.33
CA PHE A 57 6.78 -9.51 -3.30
C PHE A 57 7.31 -9.86 -1.91
N ALA A 58 7.56 -11.15 -1.65
CA ALA A 58 8.08 -11.63 -0.38
C ALA A 58 9.49 -11.08 -0.07
N SER A 59 10.26 -10.68 -1.08
CA SER A 59 11.60 -10.10 -0.91
C SER A 59 11.59 -8.64 -0.49
N LEU A 60 10.50 -7.90 -0.66
CA LEU A 60 10.40 -6.47 -0.37
C LEU A 60 10.69 -6.17 1.11
N PRO A 61 11.45 -5.11 1.44
CA PRO A 61 11.75 -4.73 2.81
C PRO A 61 10.50 -4.59 3.69
N ALA A 62 9.47 -3.87 3.20
CA ALA A 62 8.22 -3.67 3.94
C ALA A 62 7.48 -4.98 4.21
N VAL A 63 7.51 -5.93 3.27
CA VAL A 63 6.87 -7.25 3.45
C VAL A 63 7.60 -8.06 4.51
N LYS A 64 8.94 -8.08 4.47
CA LYS A 64 9.78 -8.74 5.49
C LYS A 64 9.62 -8.12 6.87
N ALA A 65 9.48 -6.80 6.93
CA ALA A 65 9.25 -6.06 8.17
C ALA A 65 7.81 -6.17 8.69
N GLY A 66 6.89 -6.76 7.92
CA GLY A 66 5.46 -6.83 8.26
C GLY A 66 4.76 -5.46 8.22
N GLN A 67 5.36 -4.47 7.56
CA GLN A 67 4.83 -3.11 7.40
C GLN A 67 3.85 -3.08 6.23
N ILE A 68 2.69 -3.73 6.45
CA ILE A 68 1.60 -3.85 5.49
C ILE A 68 0.29 -3.44 6.17
N THR A 69 -0.50 -2.59 5.52
CA THR A 69 -1.83 -2.16 5.99
C THR A 69 -2.87 -2.32 4.87
N PRO A 70 -4.14 -2.62 5.16
CA PRO A 70 -5.15 -2.70 4.11
C PRO A 70 -5.49 -1.31 3.57
N TRP A 71 -5.57 -1.21 2.24
CA TRP A 71 -6.14 -0.10 1.51
C TRP A 71 -7.63 -0.32 1.32
N ALA A 72 -8.41 0.60 1.86
CA ALA A 72 -9.86 0.55 1.86
C ALA A 72 -10.44 1.36 0.71
N MET A 73 -10.60 0.72 -0.45
CA MET A 73 -11.12 1.39 -1.65
C MET A 73 -12.66 1.49 -1.68
N GLU A 74 -13.36 0.57 -1.01
CA GLU A 74 -14.83 0.48 -1.00
C GLU A 74 -15.47 0.83 0.36
N GLU A 75 -14.71 1.40 1.30
CA GLU A 75 -15.28 1.73 2.61
C GLU A 75 -16.34 2.84 2.52
N ARG A 76 -17.34 2.76 3.41
CA ARG A 76 -18.55 3.58 3.34
C ARG A 76 -18.18 5.06 3.35
N TYR A 77 -18.66 5.79 2.35
CA TYR A 77 -18.53 7.24 2.22
C TYR A 77 -19.38 7.98 3.26
N SER A 78 -19.01 7.89 4.53
CA SER A 78 -19.52 8.71 5.63
C SER A 78 -18.39 9.06 6.58
N TYR A 79 -18.47 10.22 7.24
CA TYR A 79 -17.46 10.63 8.23
C TYR A 79 -17.23 9.58 9.32
N ALA A 80 -18.32 8.98 9.82
CA ALA A 80 -18.24 7.91 10.82
C ALA A 80 -17.65 6.61 10.24
N GLY A 81 -17.84 6.33 8.96
CA GLY A 81 -17.28 5.15 8.27
C GLY A 81 -15.81 5.32 7.92
N TYR A 82 -15.35 6.55 7.65
CA TYR A 82 -13.99 6.81 7.18
C TYR A 82 -13.01 7.12 8.32
N GLY A 83 -13.48 7.54 9.50
CA GLY A 83 -12.64 7.77 10.69
C GLY A 83 -11.72 6.59 11.01
N PRO A 84 -12.23 5.36 11.12
CA PRO A 84 -11.40 4.18 11.39
C PRO A 84 -10.35 3.89 10.31
N VAL A 85 -10.59 4.25 9.03
CA VAL A 85 -9.60 4.12 7.95
C VAL A 85 -8.42 5.04 8.19
N LEU A 86 -8.70 6.30 8.56
CA LEU A 86 -7.69 7.30 8.83
C LEU A 86 -6.84 6.91 10.04
N GLU A 87 -7.49 6.48 11.13
CA GLU A 87 -6.81 6.02 12.35
C GLU A 87 -5.91 4.82 12.06
N ARG A 88 -6.41 3.83 11.30
CA ARG A 88 -5.63 2.65 10.92
C ARG A 88 -4.39 3.01 10.11
N LEU A 89 -4.51 3.93 9.15
CA LEU A 89 -3.34 4.35 8.37
C LEU A 89 -2.36 5.16 9.23
N ALA A 90 -2.85 6.07 10.06
CA ALA A 90 -2.00 6.83 10.99
C ALA A 90 -1.23 5.90 11.94
N ASP A 91 -1.91 4.90 12.51
CA ASP A 91 -1.28 3.87 13.36
C ASP A 91 -0.24 3.05 12.59
N ALA A 92 -0.54 2.66 11.35
CA ALA A 92 0.40 1.92 10.51
C ALA A 92 1.66 2.75 10.23
N ILE A 93 1.51 4.05 9.93
CA ILE A 93 2.62 4.97 9.72
C ILE A 93 3.45 5.11 11.00
N ASN A 94 2.80 5.36 12.15
CA ASN A 94 3.47 5.54 13.44
C ASN A 94 4.24 4.31 13.91
N ARG A 95 3.76 3.10 13.57
CA ARG A 95 4.42 1.83 13.92
C ARG A 95 5.49 1.42 12.90
N SER A 96 5.44 1.98 11.69
CA SER A 96 6.40 1.67 10.64
C SER A 96 7.75 2.30 10.96
N LYS A 97 8.80 1.57 10.62
CA LYS A 97 10.17 2.07 10.67
C LYS A 97 10.59 2.44 9.26
N ARG A 98 11.48 3.42 9.15
CA ARG A 98 12.22 3.64 7.90
C ARG A 98 13.05 2.40 7.62
N LEU A 99 12.91 1.84 6.43
CA LEU A 99 13.63 0.70 5.95
C LEU A 99 14.72 1.18 4.99
N THR A 100 15.80 0.42 4.91
CA THR A 100 16.82 0.63 3.90
C THR A 100 16.58 -0.32 2.73
N SER A 101 16.79 0.18 1.51
CA SER A 101 16.76 -0.62 0.29
C SER A 101 17.89 -1.63 0.25
#